data_AF-A0A927PID0-F1
#
_entry.id   AF-A0A927PID0-F1
#
_cell.length_a   1.000
_cell.length_b   1.000
_cell.length_c   1.000
_cell.angle_alpha   90.00
_cell.angle_beta   90.00
_cell.angle_gamma   90.00
#
_symmetry.space_group_name_H-M   'P 1'
#
loop_
_entity.id
_entity.type
_entity.pdbx_description
1 polymer ?
#
loop_
_entity_poly.entity_id
_entity_poly.type
_entity_poly.pdbx_seq_one_letter_code
_entity_poly.pdbx_strand_id
1 'polypeptide(L)'
;MLSFITWDVDPEAFSLFGRGIRWYGILWAAGVLCTSLVVQKMYKYEKLPEKWFDTLFLYVLVGLIIGARLGHCLFYAQDYYLSNPIEILKVWEGGLASHGGAIGMVIGICLYSLKITNKKINWKHLIISAVAGFALGGIAYYIGGLIMGGISSLTFGELAFMGLCIGVCISMVYTTHETSIKSLDRLIVGVAIGATSIRLGNLMNSEIYGGPTDLPWGFNFIRDRHWHEAISQGGAGELPCHPTQIYEAAIYLFIFILGLFLFYKTSAKNKTGLILGVSLIGIFLSRFCIEYIKNIQEPFELNMIATIGMNMGQLLSLPFVIWGIYLVWNALRKKDPTPDMEKVKNK
;
A
#
# COMPACT_ATOMS: atom_id res chain seq x y z
N MET A 1 -29.64 -5.28 -27.23
CA MET A 1 -29.71 -5.13 -25.76
C MET A 1 -28.29 -5.13 -25.25
N LEU A 2 -27.85 -4.08 -24.58
CA LEU A 2 -26.55 -4.07 -23.92
C LEU A 2 -26.62 -5.06 -22.75
N SER A 3 -25.89 -6.18 -22.86
CA SER A 3 -25.88 -7.26 -21.88
C SER A 3 -24.90 -6.91 -20.75
N PHE A 4 -25.28 -5.97 -19.88
CA PHE A 4 -24.50 -5.64 -18.70
C PHE A 4 -24.52 -6.78 -17.67
N ILE A 5 -23.51 -6.84 -16.82
CA ILE A 5 -23.36 -7.89 -15.81
C ILE A 5 -24.00 -7.42 -14.50
N THR A 6 -25.07 -8.07 -14.06
CA THR A 6 -25.62 -7.84 -12.72
C THR A 6 -24.73 -8.51 -11.69
N TRP A 7 -24.18 -7.73 -10.77
CA TRP A 7 -23.30 -8.22 -9.70
C TRP A 7 -24.06 -8.26 -8.37
N ASP A 8 -24.64 -9.41 -8.08
CA ASP A 8 -25.52 -9.68 -6.94
C ASP A 8 -24.90 -10.62 -5.90
N VAL A 9 -23.58 -10.83 -5.96
CA VAL A 9 -22.83 -11.71 -5.05
C VAL A 9 -23.04 -11.30 -3.60
N ASP A 10 -23.36 -12.27 -2.74
CA ASP A 10 -23.44 -12.03 -1.30
C ASP A 10 -22.06 -11.73 -0.70
N PRO A 11 -21.86 -10.59 -0.03
CA PRO A 11 -20.60 -10.31 0.64
C PRO A 11 -20.27 -11.32 1.75
N GLU A 12 -21.28 -11.96 2.35
CA GLU A 12 -21.12 -13.08 3.27
C GLU A 12 -20.91 -14.38 2.49
N ALA A 13 -19.76 -15.01 2.68
CA ALA A 13 -19.43 -16.28 2.04
C ALA A 13 -20.15 -17.45 2.72
N PHE A 14 -20.12 -17.48 4.06
CA PHE A 14 -20.84 -18.45 4.88
C PHE A 14 -20.88 -17.96 6.34
N SER A 15 -21.83 -18.49 7.11
CA SER A 15 -21.91 -18.24 8.56
C SER A 15 -21.26 -19.39 9.33
N LEU A 16 -20.46 -19.07 10.34
CA LEU A 16 -19.85 -20.06 11.24
C LEU A 16 -20.10 -19.63 12.69
N PHE A 17 -20.72 -20.49 13.50
CA PHE A 17 -21.10 -20.21 14.90
C PHE A 17 -21.89 -18.89 15.08
N GLY A 18 -22.79 -18.57 14.14
CA GLY A 18 -23.59 -17.34 14.16
C GLY A 18 -22.80 -16.07 13.81
N ARG A 19 -21.58 -16.19 13.29
CA ARG A 19 -20.78 -15.08 12.75
C ARG A 19 -20.61 -15.23 11.25
N GLY A 20 -21.02 -14.21 10.50
CA GLY A 20 -20.85 -14.16 9.04
C GLY A 20 -19.38 -13.98 8.67
N ILE A 21 -18.84 -14.90 7.87
CA ILE A 21 -17.51 -14.83 7.29
C ILE A 21 -17.63 -14.23 5.89
N ARG A 22 -16.98 -13.08 5.66
CA ARG A 22 -17.07 -12.34 4.40
C ARG A 22 -16.01 -12.78 3.38
N TRP A 23 -16.36 -12.76 2.10
CA TRP A 23 -15.41 -13.02 1.00
C TRP A 23 -14.18 -12.11 1.06
N TYR A 24 -14.38 -10.84 1.43
CA TYR A 24 -13.28 -9.89 1.60
C TYR A 24 -12.23 -10.40 2.59
N GLY A 25 -12.65 -10.91 3.75
CA GLY A 25 -11.74 -11.45 4.76
C GLY A 25 -11.02 -12.71 4.28
N ILE A 26 -11.73 -13.59 3.57
CA ILE A 26 -11.16 -14.82 2.98
C ILE A 26 -10.08 -14.46 1.95
N LEU A 27 -10.40 -13.57 1.01
CA LEU A 27 -9.47 -13.15 -0.06
C LEU A 27 -8.29 -12.36 0.51
N TRP A 28 -8.50 -11.56 1.55
CA TRP A 28 -7.42 -10.90 2.26
C TRP A 28 -6.46 -11.90 2.92
N ALA A 29 -7.00 -12.90 3.65
CA ALA A 29 -6.20 -13.95 4.27
C ALA A 29 -5.45 -14.80 3.24
N ALA A 30 -6.12 -15.15 2.13
CA ALA A 30 -5.50 -15.83 0.99
C ALA A 30 -4.37 -14.99 0.37
N GLY A 31 -4.57 -13.67 0.23
CA GLY A 31 -3.55 -12.75 -0.27
C GLY A 31 -2.31 -12.70 0.62
N VAL A 32 -2.48 -12.66 1.95
CA VAL A 32 -1.37 -12.73 2.90
C VAL A 32 -0.65 -14.08 2.82
N LEU A 33 -1.40 -15.19 2.75
CA LEU A 33 -0.81 -16.52 2.61
C LEU A 33 0.00 -16.65 1.31
N CYS A 34 -0.56 -16.26 0.17
CA CYS A 34 0.12 -16.26 -1.13
C CYS A 34 1.39 -15.40 -1.12
N THR A 35 1.31 -14.20 -0.53
CA THR A 35 2.46 -13.31 -0.32
C THR A 35 3.58 -14.04 0.43
N SER A 36 3.24 -14.65 1.57
CA SER A 36 4.18 -15.38 2.41
C SER A 36 4.81 -16.57 1.67
N LEU A 37 4.01 -17.38 0.98
CA LEU A 37 4.50 -18.54 0.23
C LEU A 37 5.46 -18.13 -0.90
N VAL A 38 5.12 -17.08 -1.66
CA VAL A 38 5.97 -16.55 -2.74
C VAL A 38 7.29 -16.03 -2.18
N VAL A 39 7.24 -15.17 -1.17
CA VAL A 39 8.45 -14.55 -0.61
C VAL A 39 9.34 -15.60 0.05
N GLN A 40 8.75 -16.57 0.78
CA GLN A 40 9.52 -17.69 1.34
C GLN A 40 10.22 -18.50 0.24
N LYS A 41 9.53 -18.77 -0.89
CA LYS A 41 10.12 -19.46 -2.04
C LYS A 41 11.26 -18.66 -2.68
N MET A 42 11.17 -17.33 -2.70
CA MET A 42 12.24 -16.46 -3.19
C MET A 42 13.47 -16.51 -2.26
N TYR A 43 13.26 -16.49 -0.94
CA TYR A 43 14.34 -16.68 0.05
C TYR A 43 15.04 -18.02 -0.12
N LYS A 44 14.27 -19.11 -0.28
CA LYS A 44 14.82 -20.45 -0.52
C LYS A 44 15.62 -20.53 -1.84
N TYR A 45 15.12 -19.91 -2.90
CA TYR A 45 15.80 -19.88 -4.21
C TYR A 45 17.18 -19.20 -4.15
N GLU A 46 17.30 -18.14 -3.35
CA GLU A 46 18.57 -17.44 -3.13
C GLU A 46 19.43 -18.07 -2.04
N LYS A 47 19.01 -19.23 -1.49
CA LYS A 47 19.71 -19.96 -0.43
C LYS A 47 19.92 -19.11 0.82
N LEU A 48 18.98 -18.22 1.13
CA LEU A 48 18.99 -17.43 2.35
C LEU A 48 18.50 -18.29 3.54
N PRO A 49 18.97 -18.03 4.77
CA PRO A 49 18.51 -18.75 5.95
C PRO A 49 16.99 -18.62 6.12
N GLU A 50 16.28 -19.73 6.34
CA GLU A 50 14.81 -19.73 6.49
C GLU A 50 14.34 -18.81 7.62
N LYS A 51 15.10 -18.78 8.73
CA LYS A 51 14.86 -17.89 9.88
C LYS A 51 14.80 -16.42 9.49
N TRP A 52 15.46 -15.99 8.42
CA TRP A 52 15.38 -14.60 7.96
C TRP A 52 14.00 -14.27 7.41
N PHE A 53 13.37 -15.20 6.68
CA PHE A 53 11.99 -15.02 6.25
C PHE A 53 11.05 -14.97 7.44
N ASP A 54 11.16 -15.92 8.38
CA ASP A 54 10.29 -15.95 9.57
C ASP A 54 10.42 -14.66 10.38
N THR A 55 11.65 -14.15 10.53
CA THR A 55 11.91 -12.88 11.20
C THR A 55 11.30 -11.71 10.42
N LEU A 56 11.48 -11.65 9.09
CA LEU A 56 10.86 -10.60 8.26
C LEU A 56 9.33 -10.62 8.40
N PHE A 57 8.72 -11.79 8.27
CA PHE A 57 7.27 -11.96 8.37
C PHE A 57 6.74 -11.46 9.71
N LEU A 58 7.35 -11.87 10.83
CA LEU A 58 6.95 -11.42 12.16
C LEU A 58 7.09 -9.91 12.33
N TYR A 59 8.21 -9.32 11.90
CA TYR A 59 8.43 -7.89 12.02
C TYR A 59 7.44 -7.08 11.17
N VAL A 60 7.13 -7.53 9.95
CA VAL A 60 6.14 -6.89 9.07
C VAL A 60 4.74 -7.02 9.64
N LEU A 61 4.34 -8.20 10.12
CA LEU A 61 3.01 -8.45 10.68
C LEU A 61 2.76 -7.68 11.97
N VAL A 62 3.71 -7.71 12.90
CA VAL A 62 3.64 -6.95 14.16
C VAL A 62 3.65 -5.46 13.88
N GLY A 63 4.54 -5.01 12.98
CA GLY A 63 4.60 -3.63 12.52
C GLY A 63 3.27 -3.17 11.91
N LEU A 64 2.66 -3.98 11.05
CA LEU A 64 1.35 -3.71 10.43
C LEU A 64 0.27 -3.50 11.48
N ILE A 65 0.13 -4.43 12.44
CA ILE A 65 -0.95 -4.40 13.44
C ILE A 65 -0.76 -3.21 14.38
N ILE A 66 0.45 -3.04 14.94
CA ILE A 66 0.76 -1.93 15.85
C ILE A 66 0.61 -0.61 15.12
N GLY A 67 1.18 -0.49 13.92
CA GLY A 67 1.10 0.73 13.12
C GLY A 67 -0.33 1.10 12.76
N ALA A 68 -1.15 0.13 12.34
CA ALA A 68 -2.55 0.37 11.99
C ALA A 68 -3.37 0.82 13.20
N ARG A 69 -3.16 0.18 14.35
CA ARG A 69 -3.85 0.56 15.59
C ARG A 69 -3.43 1.94 16.09
N LEU A 70 -2.13 2.20 16.16
CA LEU A 70 -1.61 3.51 16.56
C LEU A 70 -2.04 4.61 15.59
N GLY A 71 -2.05 4.32 14.28
CA GLY A 71 -2.58 5.26 13.30
C GLY A 71 -4.04 5.60 13.59
N HIS A 72 -4.88 4.61 13.87
CA HIS A 72 -6.27 4.90 14.23
C HIS A 72 -6.40 5.75 15.49
N CYS A 73 -5.73 5.32 16.56
CA CYS A 73 -5.80 5.99 17.86
C CYS A 73 -5.26 7.42 17.81
N LEU A 74 -4.18 7.68 17.06
CA LEU A 74 -3.54 9.00 17.01
C LEU A 74 -4.17 9.94 15.99
N PHE A 75 -4.64 9.44 14.84
CA PHE A 75 -5.13 10.31 13.76
C PHE A 75 -6.64 10.52 13.78
N TYR A 76 -7.44 9.60 14.34
CA TYR A 76 -8.91 9.71 14.28
C TYR A 76 -9.59 9.87 15.64
N ALA A 77 -8.93 9.50 16.73
CA ALA A 77 -9.57 9.46 18.05
C ALA A 77 -8.59 9.80 19.20
N GLN A 78 -7.70 10.77 18.96
CA GLN A 78 -6.58 11.09 19.86
C GLN A 78 -7.03 11.37 21.31
N ASP A 79 -8.00 12.26 21.51
CA ASP A 79 -8.46 12.67 22.85
C ASP A 79 -9.05 11.51 23.67
N TYR A 80 -9.78 10.63 23.00
CA TYR A 80 -10.37 9.45 23.62
C TYR A 80 -9.29 8.48 24.13
N TYR A 81 -8.33 8.14 23.27
CA TYR A 81 -7.30 7.15 23.60
C TYR A 81 -6.20 7.70 24.52
N LEU A 82 -5.94 9.01 24.51
CA LEU A 82 -5.08 9.65 25.53
C LEU A 82 -5.72 9.60 26.92
N SER A 83 -7.06 9.69 26.99
CA SER A 83 -7.82 9.54 28.23
C SER A 83 -7.98 8.07 28.65
N ASN A 84 -7.89 7.13 27.70
CA ASN A 84 -8.09 5.69 27.91
C ASN A 84 -6.95 4.84 27.29
N PRO A 85 -5.70 4.98 27.77
CA PRO A 85 -4.52 4.44 27.09
C PRO A 85 -4.50 2.90 27.00
N ILE A 86 -5.16 2.20 27.92
CA ILE A 86 -5.24 0.73 27.89
C ILE A 86 -6.04 0.23 26.69
N GLU A 87 -6.95 1.05 26.16
CA GLU A 87 -7.79 0.67 25.03
C GLU A 87 -7.03 0.67 23.70
N ILE A 88 -5.87 1.33 23.64
CA ILE A 88 -5.00 1.25 22.47
C ILE A 88 -4.63 -0.21 22.18
N LEU A 89 -4.50 -1.06 23.21
CA LEU A 89 -4.14 -2.48 23.06
C LEU A 89 -5.28 -3.35 22.49
N LYS A 90 -6.52 -2.86 22.52
CA LYS A 90 -7.73 -3.61 22.12
C LYS A 90 -7.91 -3.65 20.60
N VAL A 91 -6.95 -4.26 19.89
CA VAL A 91 -6.95 -4.38 18.41
C VAL A 91 -8.14 -5.16 17.85
N TRP A 92 -8.83 -5.96 18.68
CA TRP A 92 -9.99 -6.77 18.30
C TRP A 92 -11.30 -5.99 18.27
N GLU A 93 -11.34 -4.76 18.79
CA GLU A 93 -12.53 -3.88 18.76
C GLU A 93 -12.65 -3.08 17.46
N GLY A 94 -11.76 -3.32 16.49
CA GLY A 94 -11.69 -2.57 15.24
C GLY A 94 -10.76 -1.36 15.35
N GLY A 95 -10.99 -0.32 14.54
CA GLY A 95 -10.18 0.89 14.56
C GLY A 95 -8.74 0.65 14.11
N LEU A 96 -8.56 0.35 12.82
CA LEU A 96 -7.27 0.09 12.19
C LEU A 96 -7.10 1.01 10.98
N ALA A 97 -6.10 1.89 11.03
CA ALA A 97 -5.80 2.83 9.95
C ALA A 97 -4.82 2.21 8.94
N SER A 98 -5.20 2.21 7.65
CA SER A 98 -4.39 1.63 6.58
C SER A 98 -3.02 2.31 6.41
N HIS A 99 -2.96 3.64 6.48
CA HIS A 99 -1.72 4.41 6.40
C HIS A 99 -0.80 4.15 7.60
N GLY A 100 -1.36 4.04 8.81
CA GLY A 100 -0.60 3.64 10.00
C GLY A 100 -0.01 2.24 9.84
N GLY A 101 -0.77 1.32 9.26
CA GLY A 101 -0.30 -0.02 8.93
C GLY A 101 0.86 0.00 7.91
N ALA A 102 0.77 0.82 6.87
CA ALA A 102 1.83 0.99 5.88
C ALA A 102 3.14 1.51 6.51
N ILE A 103 3.05 2.55 7.35
CA ILE A 103 4.20 3.09 8.10
C ILE A 103 4.79 2.00 9.01
N GLY A 104 3.93 1.30 9.76
CA GLY A 104 4.33 0.23 10.66
C GLY A 104 5.05 -0.92 9.96
N MET A 105 4.60 -1.32 8.77
CA MET A 105 5.30 -2.31 7.95
C MET A 105 6.70 -1.85 7.54
N VAL A 106 6.86 -0.60 7.08
CA VAL A 106 8.17 -0.06 6.67
C VAL A 106 9.13 -0.01 7.87
N ILE A 107 8.66 0.44 9.04
CA ILE A 107 9.43 0.41 10.28
C ILE A 107 9.81 -1.04 10.63
N GLY A 108 8.87 -1.98 10.54
CA GLY A 108 9.10 -3.41 10.75
C GLY A 108 10.23 -3.96 9.85
N ILE A 109 10.19 -3.66 8.55
CA ILE A 109 11.24 -4.04 7.59
C ILE A 109 12.59 -3.45 8.01
N CYS A 110 12.63 -2.19 8.42
CA CYS A 110 13.87 -1.55 8.82
C CYS A 110 14.44 -2.15 10.12
N LEU A 111 13.59 -2.44 11.11
CA LEU A 111 14.00 -3.10 12.34
C LEU A 111 14.50 -4.53 12.07
N TYR A 112 13.85 -5.26 11.16
CA TYR A 112 14.35 -6.54 10.64
C TYR A 112 15.74 -6.37 10.01
N SER A 113 15.92 -5.37 9.14
CA SER A 113 17.19 -5.12 8.49
C SER A 113 18.31 -4.79 9.48
N LEU A 114 18.03 -4.03 10.53
CA LEU A 114 18.98 -3.77 11.62
C LEU A 114 19.35 -5.07 12.35
N LYS A 115 18.35 -5.92 12.64
CA LYS A 115 18.54 -7.20 13.31
C LYS A 115 19.41 -8.16 12.49
N ILE A 116 19.17 -8.26 11.19
CA ILE A 116 19.93 -9.18 10.30
C ILE A 116 21.35 -8.66 10.03
N THR A 117 21.52 -7.35 9.87
CA THR A 117 22.83 -6.76 9.57
C THR A 117 23.69 -6.48 10.80
N ASN A 118 23.14 -6.59 12.02
CA ASN A 118 23.73 -6.12 13.26
C ASN A 118 24.17 -4.63 13.23
N LYS A 119 23.63 -3.83 12.29
CA LYS A 119 23.88 -2.40 12.23
C LYS A 119 23.11 -1.69 13.33
N LYS A 120 23.71 -0.63 13.88
CA LYS A 120 23.06 0.25 14.86
C LYS A 120 22.34 1.39 14.14
N ILE A 121 21.28 1.90 14.76
CA ILE A 121 20.56 3.08 14.30
C ILE A 121 21.51 4.27 14.24
N ASN A 122 21.48 5.00 13.12
CA ASN A 122 22.17 6.27 13.04
C ASN A 122 21.29 7.38 13.63
N TRP A 123 21.40 7.60 14.94
CA TRP A 123 20.55 8.54 15.68
C TRP A 123 20.61 9.97 15.14
N LYS A 124 21.77 10.41 14.62
CA LYS A 124 21.89 11.75 14.02
C LYS A 124 21.02 11.88 12.78
N HIS A 125 21.16 10.95 11.83
CA HIS A 125 20.31 10.96 10.64
C HIS A 125 18.84 10.71 10.99
N LEU A 126 18.53 9.91 11.99
CA LEU A 126 17.15 9.66 12.41
C LEU A 126 16.49 10.95 12.89
N ILE A 127 17.15 11.67 13.81
CA ILE A 127 16.63 12.92 14.37
C ILE A 127 16.50 13.97 13.27
N ILE A 128 17.52 14.14 12.41
CA ILE A 128 17.49 15.12 11.31
C ILE A 128 16.32 14.83 10.37
N SER A 129 16.16 13.58 9.93
CA SER A 129 15.08 13.23 9.01
C SER A 129 13.70 13.30 9.67
N ALA A 130 13.57 12.95 10.95
CA ALA A 130 12.32 13.06 11.69
C ALA A 130 11.88 14.52 11.85
N VAL A 131 12.81 15.41 12.22
CA VAL A 131 12.55 16.86 12.36
C VAL A 131 12.25 17.48 10.99
N ALA A 132 13.03 17.15 9.97
CA ALA A 132 12.78 17.62 8.60
C ALA A 132 11.42 17.13 8.10
N GLY A 133 11.08 15.86 8.35
CA GLY A 133 9.78 15.29 8.02
C GLY A 133 8.63 16.01 8.73
N PHE A 134 8.76 16.26 10.03
CA PHE A 134 7.77 17.01 10.80
C PHE A 134 7.56 18.43 10.24
N ALA A 135 8.66 19.14 9.97
CA ALA A 135 8.60 20.48 9.40
C ALA A 135 7.94 20.49 8.01
N LEU A 136 8.31 19.53 7.14
CA LEU A 136 7.70 19.39 5.81
C LEU A 136 6.21 19.04 5.89
N GLY A 137 5.81 18.18 6.84
CA GLY A 137 4.40 17.88 7.08
C GLY A 137 3.62 19.11 7.53
N GLY A 138 4.19 19.91 8.43
CA GLY A 138 3.61 21.19 8.84
C GLY A 138 3.49 22.19 7.68
N ILE A 139 4.53 22.32 6.85
CA ILE A 139 4.51 23.16 5.64
C ILE A 139 3.43 22.66 4.67
N ALA A 140 3.31 21.34 4.48
CA ALA A 140 2.29 20.75 3.62
C ALA A 140 0.87 21.07 4.12
N TYR A 141 0.64 21.11 5.44
CA TYR A 141 -0.62 21.55 6.01
C TYR A 141 -0.94 23.01 5.65
N TYR A 142 0.01 23.92 5.85
CA TYR A 142 -0.19 25.33 5.51
C TYR A 142 -0.43 25.55 4.02
N ILE A 143 0.38 24.91 3.17
CA ILE A 143 0.21 24.98 1.70
C ILE A 143 -1.12 24.36 1.29
N GLY A 144 -1.49 23.22 1.85
CA GLY A 144 -2.79 22.57 1.60
C GLY A 144 -3.96 23.48 1.96
N GLY A 145 -3.91 24.14 3.11
CA GLY A 145 -4.94 25.10 3.52
C GLY A 145 -5.04 26.33 2.62
N LEU A 146 -3.90 26.83 2.10
CA LEU A 146 -3.86 27.93 1.13
C LEU A 146 -4.46 27.54 -0.22
N ILE A 147 -4.16 26.32 -0.69
CA ILE A 147 -4.63 25.81 -1.96
C ILE A 147 -6.14 25.52 -1.88
N MET A 148 -6.58 24.78 -0.87
CA MET A 148 -7.96 24.26 -0.75
C MET A 148 -8.98 25.29 -0.24
N GLY A 149 -8.58 26.55 -0.03
CA GLY A 149 -9.49 27.63 0.38
C GLY A 149 -10.07 27.50 1.79
N GLY A 150 -9.43 26.71 2.68
CA GLY A 150 -9.91 26.42 4.03
C GLY A 150 -9.03 25.39 4.74
N ILE A 151 -9.18 25.26 6.07
CA ILE A 151 -8.43 24.28 6.86
C ILE A 151 -8.78 22.88 6.35
N SER A 152 -7.75 22.11 5.96
CA SER A 152 -7.89 20.72 5.54
C SER A 152 -8.69 19.92 6.59
N SER A 153 -9.44 18.92 6.15
CA SER A 153 -10.07 17.93 7.06
C SER A 153 -9.06 17.30 8.02
N LEU A 154 -7.78 17.31 7.64
CA LEU A 154 -6.67 16.88 8.47
C LEU A 154 -6.07 18.06 9.25
N THR A 155 -5.80 17.83 10.54
CA THR A 155 -5.19 18.84 11.42
C THR A 155 -3.69 19.01 11.14
N PHE A 156 -3.11 20.14 11.57
CA PHE A 156 -1.65 20.34 11.54
C PHE A 156 -0.91 19.18 12.21
N GLY A 157 -1.43 18.70 13.35
CA GLY A 157 -0.86 17.60 14.11
C GLY A 157 -0.77 16.32 13.28
N GLU A 158 -1.82 15.99 12.51
CA GLU A 158 -1.87 14.79 11.69
C GLU A 158 -0.86 14.83 10.53
N LEU A 159 -0.81 15.93 9.77
CA LEU A 159 0.13 16.06 8.65
C LEU A 159 1.59 16.15 9.12
N ALA A 160 1.85 16.89 10.19
CA ALA A 160 3.19 17.01 10.76
C ALA A 160 3.67 15.66 11.33
N PHE A 161 2.80 14.92 12.02
CA PHE A 161 3.15 13.59 12.54
C PHE A 161 3.35 12.56 11.42
N MET A 162 2.52 12.60 10.36
CA MET A 162 2.75 11.75 9.17
C MET A 162 4.08 12.08 8.49
N GLY A 163 4.41 13.36 8.36
CA GLY A 163 5.71 13.82 7.88
C GLY A 163 6.87 13.29 8.74
N LEU A 164 6.73 13.32 10.07
CA LEU A 164 7.69 12.73 11.00
C LEU A 164 7.88 11.23 10.75
N CYS A 165 6.78 10.46 10.63
CA CYS A 165 6.82 9.03 10.36
C CYS A 165 7.53 8.71 9.03
N ILE A 166 7.26 9.49 7.98
CA ILE A 166 7.95 9.38 6.69
C ILE A 166 9.45 9.66 6.85
N GLY A 167 9.81 10.72 7.58
CA GLY A 167 11.20 11.07 7.89
C GLY A 167 11.95 9.94 8.62
N VAL A 168 11.31 9.33 9.62
CA VAL A 168 11.82 8.15 10.33
C VAL A 168 12.05 6.99 9.35
N CYS A 169 11.06 6.67 8.50
CA CYS A 169 11.17 5.61 7.52
C CYS A 169 12.33 5.83 6.54
N ILE A 170 12.47 7.04 5.99
CA ILE A 170 13.57 7.40 5.07
C ILE A 170 14.94 7.17 5.74
N SER A 171 15.09 7.62 6.98
CA SER A 171 16.35 7.49 7.71
C SER A 171 16.70 6.03 8.06
N MET A 172 15.69 5.26 8.44
CA MET A 172 15.86 3.86 8.77
C MET A 172 16.18 3.01 7.53
N VAL A 173 15.54 3.31 6.40
CA VAL A 173 15.91 2.74 5.09
C VAL A 173 17.34 3.15 4.76
N TYR A 174 17.73 4.41 4.90
CA TYR A 174 19.11 4.85 4.65
C TYR A 174 20.15 4.09 5.49
N THR A 175 19.90 3.88 6.78
CA THR A 175 20.81 3.17 7.69
C THR A 175 21.12 1.74 7.22
N THR A 176 20.12 1.07 6.63
CA THR A 176 20.20 -0.34 6.22
C THR A 176 19.99 -0.53 4.72
N HIS A 177 20.26 0.53 3.92
CA HIS A 177 19.79 0.72 2.55
C HIS A 177 19.78 -0.55 1.69
N GLU A 178 20.91 -1.24 1.59
CA GLU A 178 21.00 -2.44 0.76
C GLU A 178 20.07 -3.58 1.22
N THR A 179 20.02 -3.87 2.52
CA THR A 179 19.20 -4.97 3.06
C THR A 179 17.72 -4.64 3.03
N SER A 180 17.34 -3.40 3.37
CA SER A 180 15.95 -2.95 3.33
C SER A 180 15.39 -2.94 1.91
N ILE A 181 16.13 -2.38 0.94
CA ILE A 181 15.70 -2.35 -0.46
C ILE A 181 15.65 -3.77 -1.04
N LYS A 182 16.63 -4.63 -0.74
CA LYS A 182 16.58 -6.05 -1.14
C LYS A 182 15.37 -6.78 -0.55
N SER A 183 15.03 -6.51 0.71
CA SER A 183 13.84 -7.10 1.34
C SER A 183 12.56 -6.64 0.64
N LEU A 184 12.49 -5.34 0.30
CA LEU A 184 11.39 -4.76 -0.47
C LEU A 184 11.32 -5.30 -1.91
N ASP A 185 12.43 -5.56 -2.59
CA ASP A 185 12.46 -6.20 -3.93
C ASP A 185 11.77 -7.58 -3.91
N ARG A 186 11.91 -8.34 -2.82
CA ARG A 186 11.23 -9.64 -2.66
C ARG A 186 9.78 -9.45 -2.26
N LEU A 187 9.56 -8.60 -1.27
CA LEU A 187 8.25 -8.40 -0.67
C LEU A 187 7.25 -7.82 -1.68
N ILE A 188 7.66 -6.89 -2.54
CA ILE A 188 6.78 -6.25 -3.53
C ILE A 188 6.19 -7.25 -4.53
N VAL A 189 6.92 -8.32 -4.86
CA VAL A 189 6.41 -9.39 -5.73
C VAL A 189 5.27 -10.12 -5.03
N GLY A 190 5.45 -10.50 -3.76
CA GLY A 190 4.37 -11.09 -2.97
C GLY A 190 3.19 -10.12 -2.76
N VAL A 191 3.48 -8.84 -2.46
CA VAL A 191 2.46 -7.80 -2.28
C VAL A 191 1.59 -7.63 -3.52
N ALA A 192 2.12 -7.80 -4.73
CA ALA A 192 1.33 -7.69 -5.96
C ALA A 192 0.22 -8.77 -6.05
N ILE A 193 0.49 -10.03 -5.66
CA ILE A 193 -0.57 -11.05 -5.60
C ILE A 193 -1.52 -10.84 -4.41
N GLY A 194 -1.00 -10.32 -3.29
CA GLY A 194 -1.83 -9.86 -2.18
C GLY A 194 -2.80 -8.76 -2.59
N ALA A 195 -2.32 -7.72 -3.27
CA ALA A 195 -3.11 -6.60 -3.78
C ALA A 195 -4.16 -7.03 -4.81
N THR A 196 -3.82 -8.00 -5.67
CA THR A 196 -4.79 -8.66 -6.57
C THR A 196 -5.95 -9.25 -5.77
N SER A 197 -5.64 -10.02 -4.72
CA SER A 197 -6.64 -10.67 -3.87
C SER A 197 -7.50 -9.64 -3.13
N ILE A 198 -6.90 -8.54 -2.66
CA ILE A 198 -7.63 -7.44 -2.01
C ILE A 198 -8.63 -6.80 -2.98
N ARG A 199 -8.24 -6.52 -4.23
CA ARG A 199 -9.15 -5.92 -5.23
C ARG A 199 -10.28 -6.85 -5.61
N LEU A 200 -10.03 -8.15 -5.71
CA LEU A 200 -11.10 -9.14 -5.86
C LEU A 200 -12.01 -9.16 -4.62
N GLY A 201 -11.47 -8.97 -3.41
CA GLY A 201 -12.26 -8.79 -2.19
C GLY A 201 -13.19 -7.57 -2.27
N ASN A 202 -12.68 -6.44 -2.75
CA ASN A 202 -13.49 -5.23 -2.93
C ASN A 202 -14.61 -5.45 -3.97
N LEU A 203 -14.33 -6.22 -5.02
CA LEU A 203 -15.35 -6.62 -5.99
C LEU A 203 -16.49 -7.40 -5.30
N MET A 204 -16.18 -8.38 -4.45
CA MET A 204 -17.19 -9.14 -3.69
C MET A 204 -18.01 -8.27 -2.72
N ASN A 205 -17.45 -7.13 -2.29
CA ASN A 205 -18.14 -6.15 -1.45
C ASN A 205 -18.92 -5.09 -2.24
N SER A 206 -18.85 -5.09 -3.57
CA SER A 206 -19.39 -4.01 -4.42
C SER A 206 -18.85 -2.63 -4.07
N GLU A 207 -17.55 -2.52 -3.74
CA GLU A 207 -16.94 -1.25 -3.31
C GLU A 207 -15.79 -0.82 -4.23
N ILE A 208 -15.55 0.50 -4.34
CA ILE A 208 -14.40 1.09 -5.05
C ILE A 208 -14.43 0.82 -6.59
N TYR A 209 -15.63 0.82 -7.16
CA TYR A 209 -15.84 0.79 -8.63
C TYR A 209 -15.81 2.20 -9.24
N GLY A 210 -15.89 2.27 -10.57
CA GLY A 210 -15.83 3.53 -11.32
C GLY A 210 -17.17 4.13 -11.74
N GLY A 211 -17.09 5.21 -12.50
CA GLY A 211 -18.25 5.91 -13.05
C GLY A 211 -19.09 5.06 -14.02
N PRO A 212 -20.18 5.64 -14.54
CA PRO A 212 -21.09 4.94 -15.43
C PRO A 212 -20.39 4.66 -16.77
N THR A 213 -20.80 3.58 -17.43
CA THR A 213 -20.18 3.12 -18.68
C THR A 213 -21.17 2.44 -19.59
N ASP A 214 -21.02 2.68 -20.89
CA ASP A 214 -21.77 1.98 -21.95
C ASP A 214 -21.01 0.76 -22.49
N LEU A 215 -19.85 0.44 -21.92
CA LEU A 215 -19.02 -0.68 -22.36
C LEU A 215 -19.71 -2.02 -22.06
N PRO A 216 -19.56 -3.04 -22.94
CA PRO A 216 -20.31 -4.28 -22.84
C PRO A 216 -19.93 -5.16 -21.63
N TRP A 217 -18.88 -4.78 -20.89
CA TRP A 217 -18.44 -5.42 -19.65
C TRP A 217 -18.74 -4.58 -18.40
N GLY A 218 -19.65 -3.60 -18.48
CA GLY A 218 -20.12 -2.81 -17.33
C GLY A 218 -20.86 -3.66 -16.30
N PHE A 219 -20.71 -3.31 -15.02
CA PHE A 219 -21.29 -4.03 -13.88
C PHE A 219 -22.40 -3.20 -13.21
N ASN A 220 -23.53 -3.83 -12.92
CA ASN A 220 -24.58 -3.27 -12.07
C ASN A 220 -24.33 -3.72 -10.63
N PHE A 221 -23.84 -2.82 -9.78
CA PHE A 221 -23.49 -3.11 -8.38
C PHE A 221 -24.70 -3.01 -7.45
N ILE A 222 -25.70 -3.86 -7.67
CA ILE A 222 -27.03 -3.75 -7.05
C ILE A 222 -27.04 -3.89 -5.51
N ARG A 223 -25.95 -4.35 -4.91
CA ARG A 223 -25.81 -4.47 -3.45
C ARG A 223 -25.20 -3.25 -2.77
N ASP A 224 -24.59 -2.34 -3.53
CA ASP A 224 -24.11 -1.09 -2.98
C ASP A 224 -25.24 -0.07 -2.95
N ARG A 225 -25.47 0.52 -1.78
CA ARG A 225 -26.50 1.54 -1.59
C ARG A 225 -26.19 2.82 -2.38
N HIS A 226 -24.91 3.20 -2.47
CA HIS A 226 -24.53 4.41 -3.20
C HIS A 226 -24.74 4.25 -4.70
N TRP A 227 -24.62 3.03 -5.24
CA TRP A 227 -24.98 2.72 -6.62
C TRP A 227 -26.45 3.06 -6.94
N HIS A 228 -27.37 2.83 -5.99
CA HIS A 228 -28.78 3.23 -6.15
C HIS A 228 -28.96 4.75 -5.96
N GLU A 229 -28.24 5.36 -5.03
CA GLU A 229 -28.44 6.77 -4.66
C GLU A 229 -27.75 7.79 -5.59
N ALA A 230 -26.74 7.36 -6.37
CA ALA A 230 -25.87 8.26 -7.13
C ALA A 230 -26.60 9.13 -8.19
N ILE A 231 -27.81 8.76 -8.65
CA ILE A 231 -28.61 9.61 -9.55
C ILE A 231 -28.98 10.95 -8.89
N SER A 232 -29.27 10.95 -7.59
CA SER A 232 -29.76 12.14 -6.88
C SER A 232 -28.68 13.23 -6.68
N GLN A 233 -27.40 12.88 -6.85
CA GLN A 233 -26.24 13.76 -6.63
C GLN A 233 -25.46 14.05 -7.93
N GLY A 234 -26.02 13.72 -9.10
CA GLY A 234 -25.36 13.94 -10.39
C GLY A 234 -24.29 12.90 -10.75
N GLY A 235 -24.29 11.75 -10.06
CA GLY A 235 -23.44 10.61 -10.32
C GLY A 235 -24.11 9.52 -11.18
N ALA A 236 -23.49 8.35 -11.17
CA ALA A 236 -23.70 7.24 -12.10
C ALA A 236 -24.81 6.23 -11.74
N GLY A 237 -25.74 6.57 -10.86
CA GLY A 237 -26.60 5.57 -10.25
C GLY A 237 -27.55 4.87 -11.22
N GLU A 238 -27.98 3.64 -10.85
CA GLU A 238 -28.74 2.66 -11.67
C GLU A 238 -28.13 2.30 -13.05
N LEU A 239 -27.04 2.94 -13.46
CA LEU A 239 -26.32 2.65 -14.68
C LEU A 239 -25.20 1.64 -14.43
N PRO A 240 -24.85 0.84 -15.44
CA PRO A 240 -23.67 -0.01 -15.39
C PRO A 240 -22.42 0.83 -15.15
N CYS A 241 -21.55 0.36 -14.26
CA CYS A 241 -20.33 1.06 -13.89
C CYS A 241 -19.09 0.32 -14.37
N HIS A 242 -17.98 1.04 -14.50
CA HIS A 242 -16.68 0.42 -14.72
C HIS A 242 -16.29 -0.45 -13.50
N PRO A 243 -16.06 -1.77 -13.65
CA PRO A 243 -15.52 -2.61 -12.57
C PRO A 243 -14.01 -2.36 -12.38
N THR A 244 -13.63 -1.18 -11.91
CA THR A 244 -12.22 -0.76 -11.76
C THR A 244 -11.41 -1.69 -10.86
N GLN A 245 -12.06 -2.41 -9.95
CA GLN A 245 -11.43 -3.45 -9.13
C GLN A 245 -10.84 -4.58 -10.01
N ILE A 246 -11.52 -4.98 -11.09
CA ILE A 246 -11.03 -5.98 -12.03
C ILE A 246 -9.83 -5.42 -12.81
N TYR A 247 -9.89 -4.15 -13.22
CA TYR A 247 -8.79 -3.50 -13.95
C TYR A 247 -7.53 -3.44 -13.07
N GLU A 248 -7.68 -2.97 -11.83
CA GLU A 248 -6.60 -2.95 -10.84
C GLU A 248 -6.07 -4.36 -10.55
N ALA A 249 -6.96 -5.33 -10.29
CA ALA A 249 -6.56 -6.71 -10.03
C ALA A 249 -5.77 -7.34 -11.18
N ALA A 250 -6.19 -7.12 -12.43
CA ALA A 250 -5.51 -7.62 -13.62
C ALA A 250 -4.10 -7.03 -13.75
N ILE A 251 -3.94 -5.72 -13.49
CA ILE A 251 -2.63 -5.07 -13.53
C ILE A 251 -1.75 -5.58 -12.39
N TYR A 252 -2.27 -5.70 -11.17
CA TYR A 252 -1.50 -6.23 -10.05
C TYR A 252 -1.08 -7.68 -10.27
N LEU A 253 -1.92 -8.49 -10.91
CA LEU A 253 -1.59 -9.85 -11.32
C LEU A 253 -0.50 -9.86 -12.39
N PHE A 254 -0.58 -8.96 -13.37
CA PHE A 254 0.47 -8.80 -14.38
C PHE A 254 1.80 -8.39 -13.74
N ILE A 255 1.79 -7.42 -12.82
CA ILE A 255 3.00 -6.99 -12.09
C ILE A 255 3.56 -8.13 -11.23
N PHE A 256 2.71 -8.96 -10.64
CA PHE A 256 3.15 -10.17 -9.94
C PHE A 256 3.88 -11.14 -10.88
N ILE A 257 3.28 -11.45 -12.03
CA ILE A 257 3.88 -12.34 -13.05
C ILE A 257 5.19 -11.75 -13.57
N LEU A 258 5.22 -10.45 -13.85
CA LEU A 258 6.42 -9.73 -14.27
C LEU A 258 7.49 -9.77 -13.18
N GLY A 259 7.13 -9.56 -11.92
CA GLY A 259 8.04 -9.63 -10.78
C GLY A 259 8.66 -11.03 -10.62
N LEU A 260 7.86 -12.09 -10.76
CA LEU A 260 8.37 -13.47 -10.79
C LEU A 260 9.30 -13.71 -11.98
N PHE A 261 8.94 -13.23 -13.17
CA PHE A 261 9.79 -13.33 -14.35
C PHE A 261 11.13 -12.62 -14.14
N LEU A 262 11.12 -11.37 -13.68
CA LEU A 262 12.31 -10.59 -13.41
C LEU A 262 13.20 -11.28 -12.35
N PHE A 263 12.60 -11.81 -11.29
CA PHE A 263 13.34 -12.46 -10.22
C PHE A 263 13.94 -13.81 -10.62
N TYR A 264 13.17 -14.68 -11.28
CA TYR A 264 13.59 -16.06 -11.55
C TYR A 264 14.26 -16.26 -12.91
N LYS A 265 13.92 -15.44 -13.92
CA LYS A 265 14.34 -15.64 -15.32
C LYS A 265 15.34 -14.61 -15.82
N THR A 266 15.66 -13.58 -15.04
CA THR A 266 16.62 -12.54 -15.43
C THR A 266 17.67 -12.29 -14.34
N SER A 267 18.64 -11.40 -14.61
CA SER A 267 19.61 -10.93 -13.62
C SER A 267 19.07 -9.81 -12.71
N ALA A 268 17.80 -9.41 -12.84
CA ALA A 268 17.23 -8.27 -12.12
C ALA A 268 17.30 -8.42 -10.59
N LYS A 269 17.21 -9.65 -10.05
CA LYS A 269 17.38 -9.90 -8.61
C LYS A 269 18.73 -9.44 -8.04
N ASN A 270 19.77 -9.38 -8.87
CA ASN A 270 21.10 -8.94 -8.47
C ASN A 270 21.21 -7.40 -8.44
N LYS A 271 20.27 -6.70 -9.08
CA LYS A 271 20.21 -5.25 -9.19
C LYS A 271 19.27 -4.69 -8.12
N THR A 272 19.85 -4.33 -6.98
CA THR A 272 19.10 -3.85 -5.80
C THR A 272 18.21 -2.65 -6.16
N GLY A 273 16.91 -2.80 -5.91
CA GLY A 273 15.88 -1.81 -6.17
C GLY A 273 15.23 -1.90 -7.54
N LEU A 274 15.72 -2.75 -8.46
CA LEU A 274 15.18 -2.81 -9.81
C LEU A 274 13.75 -3.38 -9.84
N ILE A 275 13.51 -4.49 -9.14
CA ILE A 275 12.19 -5.15 -9.10
C ILE A 275 11.20 -4.27 -8.35
N LEU A 276 11.62 -3.68 -7.23
CA LEU A 276 10.85 -2.68 -6.49
C LEU A 276 10.50 -1.50 -7.37
N GLY A 277 11.48 -0.92 -8.07
CA GLY A 277 11.26 0.25 -8.90
C GLY A 277 10.28 0.00 -10.05
N VAL A 278 10.46 -1.10 -10.80
CA VAL A 278 9.53 -1.49 -11.87
C VAL A 278 8.13 -1.73 -11.33
N SER A 279 8.00 -2.40 -10.18
CA SER A 279 6.70 -2.71 -9.57
C SER A 279 6.00 -1.44 -9.07
N LEU A 280 6.73 -0.52 -8.43
CA LEU A 280 6.20 0.76 -7.96
C LEU A 280 5.68 1.61 -9.13
N ILE A 281 6.46 1.73 -10.22
CA ILE A 281 6.01 2.43 -11.42
C ILE A 281 4.75 1.77 -11.95
N GLY A 282 4.76 0.45 -12.15
CA GLY A 282 3.61 -0.28 -12.69
C GLY A 282 2.34 -0.09 -11.89
N ILE A 283 2.40 -0.32 -10.58
CA ILE A 283 1.24 -0.23 -9.66
C ILE A 283 0.72 1.20 -9.55
N PHE A 284 1.60 2.18 -9.31
CA PHE A 284 1.16 3.54 -9.00
C PHE A 284 0.88 4.37 -10.25
N LEU A 285 1.53 4.10 -11.38
CA LEU A 285 1.16 4.73 -12.65
C LEU A 285 -0.21 4.22 -13.12
N SER A 286 -0.46 2.91 -13.03
CA SER A 286 -1.80 2.39 -13.36
C SER A 286 -2.87 2.93 -12.43
N ARG A 287 -2.56 3.04 -11.13
CA ARG A 287 -3.48 3.64 -10.16
C ARG A 287 -3.80 5.08 -10.53
N PHE A 288 -2.79 5.90 -10.81
CA PHE A 288 -2.97 7.28 -11.25
C PHE A 288 -3.93 7.39 -12.45
N CYS A 289 -3.77 6.52 -13.45
CA CYS A 289 -4.64 6.49 -14.64
C CYS A 289 -6.06 6.00 -14.33
N ILE A 290 -6.21 4.93 -13.56
CA ILE A 290 -7.53 4.35 -13.23
C ILE A 290 -8.36 5.30 -12.36
N GLU A 291 -7.72 6.12 -11.53
CA GLU A 291 -8.44 7.05 -10.64
C GLU A 291 -9.22 8.13 -11.40
N TYR A 292 -8.94 8.37 -12.70
CA TYR A 292 -9.80 9.22 -13.56
C TYR A 292 -11.15 8.57 -13.88
N ILE A 293 -11.22 7.25 -13.80
CA ILE A 293 -12.42 6.45 -14.08
C ILE A 293 -13.18 6.17 -12.79
N LYS A 294 -12.51 6.25 -11.63
CA LYS A 294 -13.10 5.89 -10.34
C LYS A 294 -14.09 6.93 -9.85
N ASN A 295 -15.09 6.46 -9.12
CA ASN A 295 -15.97 7.36 -8.38
C ASN A 295 -15.16 8.05 -7.28
N ILE A 296 -15.57 9.28 -6.99
CA ILE A 296 -15.03 10.05 -5.87
C ILE A 296 -15.42 9.33 -4.57
N GLN A 297 -14.41 9.03 -3.75
CA GLN A 297 -14.59 8.25 -2.53
C GLN A 297 -14.90 9.16 -1.34
N GLU A 298 -14.32 10.36 -1.33
CA GLU A 298 -14.47 11.30 -0.22
C GLU A 298 -14.93 12.67 -0.72
N PRO A 299 -15.90 13.34 -0.07
CA PRO A 299 -16.44 14.61 -0.55
C PRO A 299 -15.39 15.72 -0.75
N PHE A 300 -14.32 15.71 0.04
CA PHE A 300 -13.25 16.71 -0.07
C PHE A 300 -12.46 16.59 -1.39
N GLU A 301 -12.47 15.41 -2.04
CA GLU A 301 -11.76 15.21 -3.31
C GLU A 301 -12.37 16.06 -4.44
N LEU A 302 -13.65 16.44 -4.36
CA LEU A 302 -14.27 17.37 -5.32
C LEU A 302 -13.57 18.73 -5.33
N ASN A 303 -13.31 19.29 -4.14
CA ASN A 303 -12.57 20.55 -4.01
C ASN A 303 -11.12 20.39 -4.46
N MET A 304 -10.51 19.23 -4.16
CA MET A 304 -9.15 18.90 -4.60
C MET A 304 -9.03 18.89 -6.13
N ILE A 305 -9.97 18.25 -6.82
CA ILE A 305 -10.02 18.21 -8.28
C ILE A 305 -10.24 19.61 -8.85
N ALA A 306 -11.17 20.39 -8.29
CA ALA A 306 -11.44 21.74 -8.77
C ALA A 306 -10.22 22.68 -8.65
N THR A 307 -9.38 22.45 -7.64
CA THR A 307 -8.25 23.34 -7.32
C THR A 307 -6.93 22.89 -7.94
N ILE A 308 -6.61 21.60 -7.81
CA ILE A 308 -5.31 21.01 -8.20
C ILE A 308 -5.43 20.22 -9.52
N GLY A 309 -6.66 19.90 -9.95
CA GLY A 309 -6.91 19.07 -11.13
C GLY A 309 -6.70 17.57 -10.90
N MET A 310 -6.53 17.14 -9.63
CA MET A 310 -6.26 15.75 -9.27
C MET A 310 -6.95 15.38 -7.95
N ASN A 311 -7.31 14.11 -7.78
CA ASN A 311 -7.81 13.57 -6.51
C ASN A 311 -6.69 13.02 -5.61
N MET A 312 -7.05 12.54 -4.41
CA MET A 312 -6.07 12.10 -3.43
C MET A 312 -5.29 10.87 -3.90
N GLY A 313 -5.98 9.91 -4.54
CA GLY A 313 -5.36 8.71 -5.10
C GLY A 313 -4.26 9.03 -6.13
N GLN A 314 -4.49 10.03 -6.98
CA GLN A 314 -3.53 10.51 -7.97
C GLN A 314 -2.33 11.18 -7.31
N LEU A 315 -2.58 12.11 -6.39
CA LEU A 315 -1.50 12.82 -5.68
C LEU A 315 -0.59 11.86 -4.92
N LEU A 316 -1.18 10.88 -4.21
CA LEU A 316 -0.43 9.86 -3.49
C LEU A 316 0.37 8.92 -4.38
N SER A 317 0.01 8.79 -5.66
CA SER A 317 0.71 7.91 -6.60
C SER A 317 2.04 8.51 -7.08
N LEU A 318 2.13 9.84 -7.19
CA LEU A 318 3.29 10.53 -7.76
C LEU A 318 4.61 10.23 -7.01
N PRO A 319 4.70 10.30 -5.66
CA PRO A 319 5.93 10.01 -4.95
C PRO A 319 6.46 8.59 -5.20
N PHE A 320 5.57 7.60 -5.30
CA PHE A 320 5.96 6.21 -5.57
C PHE A 320 6.42 6.00 -7.00
N VAL A 321 5.80 6.66 -7.99
CA VAL A 321 6.26 6.64 -9.38
C VAL A 321 7.66 7.27 -9.49
N ILE A 322 7.85 8.45 -8.90
CA ILE A 322 9.15 9.16 -8.90
C ILE A 322 10.22 8.30 -8.22
N TRP A 323 9.92 7.73 -7.06
CA TRP A 323 10.85 6.85 -6.36
C TRP A 323 11.16 5.59 -7.17
N GLY A 324 10.16 5.00 -7.82
CA GLY A 324 10.33 3.86 -8.70
C GLY A 324 11.27 4.16 -9.87
N ILE A 325 11.09 5.32 -10.54
CA ILE A 325 11.99 5.78 -11.62
C ILE A 325 13.42 5.93 -11.10
N TYR A 326 13.59 6.57 -9.95
CA TYR A 326 14.91 6.72 -9.33
C TYR A 326 15.57 5.37 -9.03
N LEU A 327 14.83 4.41 -8.49
CA LEU A 327 15.34 3.08 -8.17
C LEU A 327 15.78 2.33 -9.44
N VAL A 328 14.97 2.35 -10.49
CA VAL A 328 15.32 1.74 -11.79
C VAL A 328 16.58 2.40 -12.36
N TRP A 329 16.62 3.73 -12.40
CA TRP A 329 17.77 4.47 -12.91
C TRP A 329 19.06 4.16 -12.13
N ASN A 330 18.99 4.16 -10.80
CA ASN A 330 20.13 3.84 -9.93
C ASN A 330 20.59 2.38 -10.11
N ALA A 331 19.64 1.45 -10.23
CA ALA A 331 19.94 0.03 -10.39
C ALA A 331 20.59 -0.29 -11.75
N LEU A 332 20.22 0.42 -12.82
CA LEU A 332 20.80 0.23 -14.16
C LEU A 332 22.17 0.88 -14.33
N ARG A 333 22.51 1.92 -13.55
CA ARG A 333 23.82 2.59 -13.61
C ARG A 333 24.92 1.85 -12.84
N LYS A 334 24.56 1.06 -11.83
CA LYS A 334 25.54 0.26 -11.09
C LYS A 334 26.02 -0.88 -11.98
N LYS A 335 27.34 -0.95 -12.22
CA LYS A 335 27.95 -2.12 -12.87
C LYS A 335 27.61 -3.36 -12.05
N ASP A 336 27.24 -4.44 -12.73
CA ASP A 336 27.04 -5.73 -12.06
C ASP A 336 28.30 -6.05 -11.24
N PRO A 337 28.17 -6.48 -9.98
CA PRO A 337 29.33 -6.89 -9.21
C PRO A 337 30.06 -7.98 -9.99
N THR A 338 31.35 -7.78 -10.25
CA THR A 338 32.17 -8.75 -10.96
C THR A 338 32.17 -10.09 -10.21
N PRO A 339 32.14 -11.24 -10.91
CA PRO A 339 32.03 -12.57 -10.30
C PRO A 339 33.09 -12.89 -9.24
N ASP A 340 34.25 -12.20 -9.27
CA ASP A 340 35.35 -12.45 -8.34
C ASP A 340 35.08 -12.01 -6.89
N MET A 341 34.03 -11.24 -6.61
CA MET A 341 33.69 -10.83 -5.23
C MET A 341 32.93 -11.90 -4.43
N GLU A 342 32.47 -12.99 -5.06
CA GLU A 342 31.91 -14.14 -4.33
C GLU A 342 32.97 -14.98 -3.61
N LYS A 343 34.24 -14.95 -4.07
CA LYS A 343 35.33 -15.68 -3.41
C LYS A 343 35.72 -15.11 -2.04
N VAL A 344 35.35 -13.86 -1.74
CA VAL A 344 35.69 -13.21 -0.46
C VAL A 344 34.65 -13.50 0.63
N LYS A 345 33.44 -13.97 0.28
CA LYS A 345 32.39 -14.30 1.28
C LYS A 345 32.54 -15.69 1.93
N ASN A 346 33.52 -16.48 1.49
CA ASN A 346 33.83 -17.81 2.05
C ASN A 346 35.09 -17.82 2.93
N LYS A 347 35.51 -16.66 3.45
CA LYS A 347 36.44 -16.54 4.58
C LYS A 347 35.76 -15.74 5.67
#